data_AF-A0A1B6H9V1-F1
#
_entry.id   AF-A0A1B6H9V1-F1
#
_cell.length_a   1.000
_cell.length_b   1.000
_cell.length_c   1.000
_cell.angle_alpha   90.00
_cell.angle_beta   90.00
_cell.angle_gamma   90.00
#
_symmetry.space_group_name_H-M   'P 1'
#
loop_
_entity.id
_entity.type
_entity.pdbx_description
1 polymer ?
#
loop_
_entity_poly.entity_id
_entity_poly.type
_entity_poly.pdbx_seq_one_letter_code
_entity_poly.pdbx_strand_id
1 'polypeptide(L)'
;EAFVSSQGALVVGVTTKKEFLAATVPDLTLLDSLWHCLDLCYMAARRPFGHNQLSVFIDGHQKLVAAMKFPALTEPFVLCTVGAAAARNYQPNQTRSDKSPSGIMERGIFPSIISQVPNYFSLPLRSSTPLDPHVKNFPPGIQDTIFGPPSSLQGQLGLICLFHEALQQHQIKTLFDAGPNCRLLFSPEDNAEMLVMNSKLVWCFAPAACWDGSCLDLAATNKFSAQALARQCHTRTIKDVINGIGGVQVLFPLLECVEGEGEGPDLSVFSPHPSTPSHTHQDMSEWAVLPSSSLSEKKLEQNPVSCMLLLLRNMLSSSPVNQEQLIKNNGIAILGALLSK
;
A
#
# COMPACT_ATOMS: atom_id res chain seq x y z
N GLU A 1 -12.98 1.01 13.90
CA GLU A 1 -11.75 1.80 13.68
C GLU A 1 -10.57 0.85 13.55
N ALA A 2 -9.57 1.16 12.72
CA ALA A 2 -8.32 0.43 12.67
C ALA A 2 -7.19 1.40 12.37
N PHE A 3 -6.06 1.28 13.08
CA PHE A 3 -4.94 2.21 12.96
C PHE A 3 -3.62 1.55 13.36
N VAL A 4 -2.52 2.12 12.90
CA VAL A 4 -1.16 1.72 13.28
C VAL A 4 -0.70 2.64 14.41
N SER A 5 -0.26 2.07 15.53
CA SER A 5 0.23 2.83 16.67
C SER A 5 1.59 3.47 16.36
N SER A 6 2.06 4.40 17.21
CA SER A 6 3.41 4.97 17.11
C SER A 6 4.54 3.94 17.22
N GLN A 7 4.25 2.76 17.75
CA GLN A 7 5.17 1.62 17.84
C GLN A 7 5.06 0.67 16.64
N GLY A 8 4.22 0.98 15.66
CA GLY A 8 4.01 0.17 14.46
C GLY A 8 3.04 -1.00 14.61
N ALA A 9 2.42 -1.16 15.78
CA ALA A 9 1.45 -2.24 16.00
C ALA A 9 0.09 -1.90 15.40
N LEU A 10 -0.54 -2.86 14.72
CA LEU A 10 -1.92 -2.71 14.23
C LEU A 10 -2.91 -2.86 15.40
N VAL A 11 -3.77 -1.86 15.56
CA VAL A 11 -4.84 -1.84 16.56
C VAL A 11 -6.19 -1.74 15.84
N VAL A 12 -7.10 -2.64 16.18
CA VAL A 12 -8.47 -2.67 15.65
C VAL A 12 -9.43 -2.39 16.80
N GLY A 13 -10.18 -1.30 16.69
CA GLY A 13 -11.04 -0.77 17.73
C GLY A 13 -12.52 -0.78 17.37
N VAL A 14 -13.36 -1.15 18.32
CA VAL A 14 -14.83 -1.00 18.25
C VAL A 14 -15.28 -0.09 19.37
N THR A 15 -15.88 1.04 18.99
CA THR A 15 -16.42 2.02 19.93
C THR A 15 -17.92 1.76 20.12
N THR A 16 -18.34 1.54 21.37
CA THR A 16 -19.76 1.50 21.75
C THR A 16 -20.07 2.68 22.67
N LYS A 17 -21.36 2.87 23.00
CA LYS A 17 -21.77 3.89 23.99
C LYS A 17 -21.15 3.70 25.38
N LYS A 18 -20.77 2.46 25.74
CA LYS A 18 -20.35 2.10 27.09
C LYS A 18 -18.84 1.90 27.21
N GLU A 19 -18.21 1.41 26.15
CA GLU A 19 -16.81 0.99 26.15
C GLU A 19 -16.19 1.09 24.76
N PHE A 20 -14.88 1.31 24.75
CA PHE A 20 -14.02 1.14 23.60
C PHE A 20 -13.26 -0.18 23.76
N LEU A 21 -13.44 -1.09 22.81
CA LEU A 21 -12.79 -2.39 22.79
C LEU A 21 -11.65 -2.29 21.77
N ALA A 22 -10.42 -2.58 22.18
CA ALA A 22 -9.27 -2.53 21.28
C ALA A 22 -8.55 -3.87 21.25
N ALA A 23 -8.42 -4.43 20.06
CA ALA A 23 -7.63 -5.62 19.76
C ALA A 23 -6.27 -5.18 19.20
N THR A 24 -5.17 -5.60 19.82
CA THR A 24 -3.81 -5.31 19.33
C THR A 24 -3.21 -6.56 18.73
N VAL A 25 -2.76 -6.48 17.47
CA VAL A 25 -2.08 -7.59 16.81
C VAL A 25 -0.68 -7.78 17.43
N PRO A 26 -0.35 -8.98 17.93
CA PRO A 26 0.94 -9.24 18.56
C PRO A 26 2.08 -9.35 17.54
N ASP A 27 3.31 -9.07 17.99
CA ASP A 27 4.58 -9.44 17.36
C ASP A 27 4.78 -9.01 15.88
N LEU A 28 4.15 -7.90 15.46
CA LEU A 28 4.34 -7.33 14.13
C LEU A 28 4.42 -5.79 14.16
N THR A 29 5.40 -5.25 13.42
CA THR A 29 5.58 -3.82 13.17
C THR A 29 5.36 -3.52 11.69
N LEU A 30 4.38 -2.68 11.39
CA LEU A 30 4.06 -2.22 10.03
C LEU A 30 4.87 -0.97 9.60
N LEU A 31 5.85 -0.55 10.42
CA LEU A 31 6.74 0.58 10.13
C LEU A 31 8.09 0.13 9.56
N ASP A 32 8.07 -0.88 8.69
CA ASP A 32 9.26 -1.48 8.08
C ASP A 32 9.54 -0.97 6.64
N SER A 33 8.74 -0.02 6.17
CA SER A 33 8.80 0.54 4.80
C SER A 33 8.50 -0.47 3.69
N LEU A 34 7.86 -1.60 4.01
CA LEU A 34 7.40 -2.57 3.03
C LEU A 34 5.92 -2.34 2.71
N TRP A 35 5.48 -2.95 1.61
CA TRP A 35 4.06 -3.01 1.30
C TRP A 35 3.40 -4.11 2.13
N HIS A 36 2.26 -3.78 2.74
CA HIS A 36 1.43 -4.73 3.46
C HIS A 36 -0.02 -4.71 2.97
N CYS A 37 -0.65 -5.88 2.97
CA CYS A 37 -2.07 -6.04 2.75
C CYS A 37 -2.77 -6.33 4.08
N LEU A 38 -3.80 -5.55 4.42
CA LEU A 38 -4.53 -5.67 5.69
C LEU A 38 -5.99 -6.04 5.43
N ASP A 39 -6.42 -7.18 5.96
CA ASP A 39 -7.81 -7.63 5.87
C ASP A 39 -8.42 -7.81 7.26
N LEU A 40 -9.53 -7.12 7.51
CA LEU A 40 -10.23 -7.12 8.81
C LEU A 40 -11.61 -7.76 8.65
N CYS A 41 -11.74 -9.01 9.09
CA CYS A 41 -12.98 -9.77 8.98
C CYS A 41 -13.75 -9.79 10.30
N TYR A 42 -14.95 -9.23 10.29
CA TYR A 42 -15.88 -9.26 11.42
C TYR A 42 -16.93 -10.35 11.18
N MET A 43 -16.96 -11.36 12.04
CA MET A 43 -17.93 -12.45 11.97
C MET A 43 -18.90 -12.39 13.14
N ALA A 44 -20.20 -12.37 12.82
CA ALA A 44 -21.25 -12.44 13.83
C ALA A 44 -21.32 -13.85 14.45
N ALA A 45 -21.66 -13.91 15.74
CA ALA A 45 -21.87 -15.14 16.48
C ALA A 45 -22.93 -16.04 15.85
N ARG A 46 -22.65 -17.35 15.76
CA ARG A 46 -23.70 -18.35 15.55
C ARG A 46 -24.47 -18.54 16.86
N ARG A 47 -25.73 -18.14 16.87
CA ARG A 47 -26.61 -18.31 18.05
C ARG A 47 -26.88 -19.79 18.32
N PRO A 48 -27.09 -20.19 19.60
CA PRO A 48 -27.23 -19.34 20.78
C PRO A 48 -25.96 -19.14 21.63
N PHE A 49 -24.89 -19.91 21.40
CA PHE A 49 -23.70 -19.93 22.29
C PHE A 49 -22.44 -19.28 21.70
N GLY A 50 -22.49 -18.76 20.47
CA GLY A 50 -21.34 -18.12 19.84
C GLY A 50 -21.02 -16.73 20.37
N HIS A 51 -19.75 -16.35 20.25
CA HIS A 51 -19.31 -14.95 20.37
C HIS A 51 -19.00 -14.38 19.00
N ASN A 52 -19.12 -13.06 18.88
CA ASN A 52 -18.65 -12.34 17.72
C ASN A 52 -17.13 -12.43 17.66
N GLN A 53 -16.59 -12.56 16.45
CA GLN A 53 -15.18 -12.83 16.22
C GLN A 53 -14.61 -11.79 15.27
N LEU A 54 -13.46 -11.24 15.63
CA LEU A 54 -12.61 -10.45 14.76
C LEU A 54 -11.45 -11.35 14.30
N SER A 55 -11.27 -11.47 12.99
CA SER A 55 -10.09 -12.08 12.40
C SER A 55 -9.30 -11.03 11.62
N VAL A 56 -8.00 -10.92 11.91
CA VAL A 56 -7.08 -10.00 11.25
C VAL A 56 -6.09 -10.81 10.43
N PHE A 57 -6.00 -10.48 9.15
CA PHE A 57 -5.03 -11.05 8.25
C PHE A 57 -4.08 -9.96 7.79
N ILE A 58 -2.80 -10.32 7.76
CA ILE A 58 -1.74 -9.44 7.26
C ILE A 58 -0.94 -10.26 6.26
N ASP A 59 -0.80 -9.72 5.06
CA ASP A 59 -0.10 -10.32 3.94
C ASP A 59 -0.62 -11.73 3.63
N GLY A 60 -1.96 -11.86 3.59
CA GLY A 60 -2.65 -13.12 3.34
C GLY A 60 -2.64 -14.11 4.51
N HIS A 61 -1.97 -13.82 5.62
CA HIS A 61 -1.83 -14.73 6.76
C HIS A 61 -2.64 -14.27 7.97
N GLN A 62 -3.36 -15.19 8.62
CA GLN A 62 -4.11 -14.89 9.84
C GLN A 62 -3.16 -14.60 11.00
N LYS A 63 -3.17 -13.36 11.51
CA LYS A 63 -2.30 -12.92 12.62
C LYS A 63 -3.03 -12.81 13.95
N LEU A 64 -4.33 -12.55 13.93
CA LEU A 64 -5.14 -12.47 15.14
C LEU A 64 -6.53 -13.06 14.89
N VAL A 65 -7.01 -13.81 15.86
CA VAL A 65 -8.41 -14.18 16.00
C VAL A 65 -8.80 -13.87 17.42
N ALA A 66 -9.78 -12.98 17.60
CA ALA A 66 -10.18 -12.53 18.92
C ALA A 66 -11.70 -12.55 19.07
N ALA A 67 -12.17 -13.05 20.22
CA ALA A 67 -13.57 -12.88 20.61
C ALA A 67 -13.81 -11.43 21.04
N MET A 68 -14.62 -10.68 20.29
CA MET A 68 -14.84 -9.26 20.50
C MET A 68 -16.32 -8.93 20.38
N LYS A 69 -16.84 -8.12 21.30
CA LYS A 69 -18.22 -7.64 21.22
C LYS A 69 -18.32 -6.52 20.20
N PHE A 70 -19.20 -6.64 19.22
CA PHE A 70 -19.53 -5.55 18.31
C PHE A 70 -20.99 -5.66 17.86
N PRO A 71 -21.64 -4.55 17.48
CA PRO A 71 -23.00 -4.56 16.94
C PRO A 71 -23.11 -5.41 15.67
N ALA A 72 -24.33 -5.81 15.32
CA ALA A 72 -24.56 -6.49 14.06
C ALA A 72 -24.22 -5.56 12.89
N LEU A 73 -23.37 -6.01 11.97
CA LEU A 73 -22.98 -5.25 10.77
C LEU A 73 -24.11 -5.14 9.73
N THR A 74 -25.26 -5.73 10.00
CA THR A 74 -26.49 -5.53 9.22
C THR A 74 -27.19 -4.21 9.55
N GLU A 75 -26.79 -3.53 10.63
CA GLU A 75 -27.29 -2.20 10.95
C GLU A 75 -26.63 -1.16 10.03
N PRO A 76 -27.37 -0.12 9.57
CA PRO A 76 -26.83 0.88 8.67
C PRO A 76 -25.71 1.69 9.33
N PHE A 77 -24.59 1.84 8.64
CA PHE A 77 -23.49 2.69 9.07
C PHE A 77 -23.76 4.15 8.70
N VAL A 78 -23.49 5.07 9.62
CA VAL A 78 -23.61 6.52 9.35
C VAL A 78 -22.32 7.09 8.76
N LEU A 79 -21.15 6.55 9.14
CA LEU A 79 -19.83 7.03 8.72
C LEU A 79 -18.80 5.90 8.80
N CYS A 80 -17.95 5.79 7.78
CA CYS A 80 -16.77 4.93 7.76
C CYS A 80 -15.57 5.76 7.28
N THR A 81 -14.48 5.80 8.05
CA THR A 81 -13.26 6.54 7.69
C THR A 81 -12.06 5.61 7.65
N VAL A 82 -11.21 5.80 6.63
CA VAL A 82 -9.96 5.05 6.43
C VAL A 82 -8.82 6.05 6.28
N GLY A 83 -7.73 5.87 7.02
CA GLY A 83 -6.52 6.73 6.92
C GLY A 83 -6.63 8.13 7.54
N ALA A 84 -7.79 8.49 8.08
CA ALA A 84 -8.01 9.70 8.86
C ALA A 84 -8.96 9.43 10.02
N ALA A 85 -8.79 10.15 11.12
CA ALA A 85 -9.81 10.18 12.16
C ALA A 85 -11.10 10.74 11.57
N ALA A 86 -12.23 10.09 11.86
CA ALA A 86 -13.52 10.74 11.70
C ALA A 86 -13.42 12.09 12.42
N ALA A 87 -13.69 13.18 11.70
CA ALA A 87 -13.91 14.47 12.33
C ALA A 87 -15.06 14.25 13.30
N ARG A 88 -14.74 13.94 14.56
CA ARG A 88 -15.72 13.88 15.63
C ARG A 88 -16.31 15.27 15.58
N ASN A 89 -17.56 15.39 15.14
CA ASN A 89 -18.23 16.68 15.05
C ASN A 89 -18.15 17.33 16.43
N TYR A 90 -17.12 18.12 16.67
CA TYR A 90 -17.16 19.22 17.60
C TYR A 90 -18.18 20.13 16.93
N GLN A 91 -19.43 20.10 17.37
CA GLN A 91 -20.39 21.11 16.97
C GLN A 91 -19.92 22.43 17.59
N PRO A 92 -19.40 23.40 16.83
CA PRO A 92 -19.35 24.76 17.33
C PRO A 92 -20.71 25.36 16.97
N ASN A 93 -21.60 25.46 17.96
CA ASN A 93 -22.78 26.32 17.99
C ASN A 93 -23.26 26.93 16.65
N GLN A 94 -24.39 26.44 16.13
CA GLN A 94 -25.34 27.29 15.41
C GLN A 94 -26.51 27.52 16.39
N THR A 95 -26.71 28.70 16.96
CA THR A 95 -27.09 29.93 16.26
C THR A 95 -26.89 31.15 17.18
N ARG A 96 -26.53 32.28 16.55
CA ARG A 96 -26.53 33.62 17.14
C ARG A 96 -27.86 33.94 17.82
N SER A 97 -27.80 34.46 19.04
CA SER A 97 -28.63 35.61 19.40
C SER A 97 -27.76 36.60 20.17
N ASP A 98 -27.61 37.79 19.57
CA ASP A 98 -26.91 38.93 20.14
C ASP A 98 -27.64 39.39 21.40
N LYS A 99 -27.05 39.15 22.58
CA LYS A 99 -27.17 40.04 23.75
C LYS A 99 -25.89 39.97 24.57
N SER A 100 -25.10 41.04 24.53
CA SER A 100 -24.19 41.37 25.65
C SER A 100 -25.03 41.76 26.86
N PRO A 101 -24.61 41.40 28.09
CA PRO A 101 -23.72 42.31 28.81
C PRO A 101 -22.64 41.61 29.67
N SER A 102 -21.49 42.30 29.79
CA SER A 102 -20.53 42.35 30.92
C SER A 102 -20.46 41.17 31.92
N GLY A 103 -19.30 40.51 31.99
CA GLY A 103 -18.93 39.65 33.14
C GLY A 103 -17.63 38.87 32.95
N ILE A 104 -16.54 39.43 33.48
CA ILE A 104 -15.38 38.83 34.18
C ILE A 104 -15.18 37.29 34.07
N MET A 105 -13.95 36.87 33.67
CA MET A 105 -13.24 35.57 33.86
C MET A 105 -14.00 34.28 33.46
N GLU A 106 -13.48 33.39 32.63
CA GLU A 106 -12.38 32.47 32.97
C GLU A 106 -11.66 31.98 31.70
N ARG A 107 -10.36 32.28 31.61
CA ARG A 107 -9.42 31.36 30.97
C ARG A 107 -9.40 30.11 31.84
N GLY A 108 -9.91 29.00 31.34
CA GLY A 108 -9.75 27.69 31.96
C GLY A 108 -8.27 27.36 32.10
N ILE A 109 -7.81 27.40 33.34
CA ILE A 109 -6.44 27.22 33.80
C ILE A 109 -6.05 25.76 33.55
N PHE A 110 -5.02 25.53 32.72
CA PHE A 110 -4.23 24.31 32.82
C PHE A 110 -3.46 24.34 34.15
N PRO A 111 -3.56 23.33 35.03
CA PRO A 111 -2.50 23.10 35.97
C PRO A 111 -1.39 22.35 35.24
N SER A 112 -0.27 23.04 35.03
CA SER A 112 1.02 22.41 34.83
C SER A 112 1.36 21.61 36.10
N ILE A 113 1.10 20.31 36.10
CA ILE A 113 1.78 19.37 37.00
C ILE A 113 2.45 18.32 36.13
N ILE A 114 3.76 18.50 35.99
CA ILE A 114 4.70 17.51 35.48
C ILE A 114 4.81 16.38 36.52
N SER A 115 5.01 15.16 35.99
CA SER A 115 5.49 13.96 36.68
C SER A 115 4.62 13.41 37.81
N GLN A 116 3.65 12.59 37.43
CA GLN A 116 3.40 11.28 38.04
C GLN A 116 2.30 10.62 37.23
N VAL A 117 2.63 9.56 36.51
CA VAL A 117 1.67 8.69 35.83
C VAL A 117 0.76 8.11 36.93
N PRO A 118 -0.52 8.51 37.05
CA PRO A 118 -1.39 7.82 37.99
C PRO A 118 -1.62 6.43 37.41
N ASN A 119 -1.32 5.40 38.20
CA ASN A 119 -1.70 4.04 37.92
C ASN A 119 -3.24 3.96 37.77
N TYR A 120 -3.75 4.20 36.57
CA TYR A 120 -5.16 3.99 36.21
C TYR A 120 -5.54 2.49 36.19
N PHE A 121 -4.62 1.60 36.56
CA PHE A 121 -4.82 0.15 36.66
C PHE A 121 -5.43 -0.34 37.97
N SER A 122 -5.67 0.51 38.99
CA SER A 122 -6.11 0.03 40.33
C SER A 122 -7.53 0.43 40.76
N LEU A 123 -8.34 1.05 39.90
CA LEU A 123 -9.77 1.20 40.21
C LEU A 123 -10.52 -0.03 39.68
N PRO A 124 -11.29 -0.76 40.52
CA PRO A 124 -12.19 -1.80 40.04
C PRO A 124 -13.38 -1.09 39.39
N LEU A 125 -13.17 -0.49 38.22
CA LEU A 125 -14.25 -0.27 37.29
C LEU A 125 -14.84 -1.64 37.02
N ARG A 126 -16.16 -1.71 36.97
CA ARG A 126 -16.97 -2.88 36.68
C ARG A 126 -16.72 -3.34 35.24
N SER A 127 -15.48 -3.62 34.87
CA SER A 127 -15.06 -4.06 33.55
C SER A 127 -15.45 -5.52 33.46
N SER A 128 -16.35 -5.85 32.53
CA SER A 128 -16.49 -7.24 32.12
C SER A 128 -15.09 -7.76 31.81
N THR A 129 -14.73 -8.90 32.39
CA THR A 129 -13.49 -9.60 32.04
C THR A 129 -13.38 -9.66 30.52
N PRO A 130 -12.24 -9.24 29.93
CA PRO A 130 -12.06 -9.28 28.49
C PRO A 130 -12.29 -10.71 28.01
N LEU A 131 -13.05 -10.85 26.91
CA LEU A 131 -13.38 -12.17 26.36
C LEU A 131 -12.15 -12.86 25.76
N ASP A 132 -11.14 -12.06 25.42
CA ASP A 132 -9.92 -12.49 24.76
C ASP A 132 -8.72 -11.74 25.36
N PRO A 133 -7.56 -12.40 25.59
CA PRO A 133 -6.38 -11.75 26.13
C PRO A 133 -5.82 -10.61 25.26
N HIS A 134 -6.06 -10.64 23.94
CA HIS A 134 -5.60 -9.59 23.02
C HIS A 134 -6.55 -8.39 22.94
N VAL A 135 -7.72 -8.48 23.59
CA VAL A 135 -8.74 -7.43 23.58
C VAL A 135 -8.78 -6.75 24.94
N LYS A 136 -8.59 -5.43 24.94
CA LYS A 136 -8.67 -4.60 26.15
C LYS A 136 -9.87 -3.67 26.09
N ASN A 137 -10.49 -3.47 27.25
CA ASN A 137 -11.67 -2.60 27.40
C ASN A 137 -11.22 -1.27 28.01
N PHE A 138 -11.62 -0.17 27.39
CA PHE A 138 -11.31 1.17 27.82
C PHE A 138 -12.59 2.01 27.92
N PRO A 139 -12.66 2.98 28.85
CA PRO A 139 -13.67 4.02 28.79
C PRO A 139 -13.72 4.71 27.40
N PRO A 140 -14.90 5.07 26.89
CA PRO A 140 -14.98 5.86 25.67
C PRO A 140 -14.24 7.21 25.83
N GLY A 141 -13.56 7.66 24.77
CA GLY A 141 -12.92 8.98 24.72
C GLY A 141 -11.49 9.07 25.25
N ILE A 142 -10.93 8.03 25.86
CA ILE A 142 -9.52 8.01 26.31
C ILE A 142 -8.54 7.42 25.28
N GLN A 143 -9.01 7.20 24.04
CA GLN A 143 -8.24 6.57 22.95
C GLN A 143 -6.93 7.33 22.69
N ASP A 144 -7.01 8.65 22.54
CA ASP A 144 -5.88 9.50 22.21
C ASP A 144 -4.84 9.55 23.36
N THR A 145 -5.28 9.34 24.61
CA THR A 145 -4.38 9.22 25.77
C THR A 145 -3.63 7.89 25.79
N ILE A 146 -4.27 6.81 25.33
CA ILE A 146 -3.68 5.47 25.32
C ILE A 146 -2.76 5.26 24.11
N PHE A 147 -3.24 5.64 22.92
CA PHE A 147 -2.60 5.31 21.64
C PHE A 147 -1.89 6.51 20.99
N GLY A 148 -2.03 7.70 21.57
CA GLY A 148 -1.53 8.95 21.01
C GLY A 148 -2.58 9.65 20.13
N PRO A 149 -2.33 10.91 19.75
CA PRO A 149 -3.23 11.67 18.90
C PRO A 149 -3.34 11.03 17.51
N PRO A 150 -4.50 11.13 16.84
CA PRO A 150 -4.67 10.59 15.50
C PRO A 150 -3.75 11.31 14.50
N SER A 151 -3.02 10.54 13.70
CA SER A 151 -2.21 11.03 12.59
C SER A 151 -2.59 10.32 11.30
N SER A 152 -2.54 11.04 10.18
CA SER A 152 -2.76 10.42 8.86
C SER A 152 -1.64 9.42 8.54
N LEU A 153 -1.99 8.34 7.85
CA LEU A 153 -1.01 7.43 7.28
C LEU A 153 -0.16 8.20 6.26
N GLN A 154 1.16 8.08 6.36
CA GLN A 154 2.10 8.62 5.39
C GLN A 154 2.65 7.47 4.57
N GLY A 155 2.43 7.51 3.25
CA GLY A 155 2.90 6.45 2.37
C GLY A 155 2.06 6.32 1.11
N GLN A 156 2.20 5.17 0.46
CA GLN A 156 1.39 4.78 -0.68
C GLN A 156 0.18 3.97 -0.19
N LEU A 157 -0.97 4.23 -0.78
CA LEU A 157 -2.19 3.48 -0.53
C LEU A 157 -2.48 2.60 -1.76
N GLY A 158 -2.92 1.37 -1.52
CA GLY A 158 -3.40 0.46 -2.57
C GLY A 158 -4.93 0.51 -2.70
N LEU A 159 -5.49 -0.56 -3.25
CA LEU A 159 -6.93 -0.77 -3.31
C LEU A 159 -7.55 -0.85 -1.90
N ILE A 160 -8.71 -0.21 -1.70
CA ILE A 160 -9.55 -0.36 -0.51
C ILE A 160 -10.86 -1.01 -0.94
N CYS A 161 -11.21 -2.13 -0.30
CA CYS A 161 -12.46 -2.84 -0.55
C CYS A 161 -13.28 -2.98 0.73
N LEU A 162 -14.60 -2.84 0.61
CA LEU A 162 -15.56 -3.17 1.65
C LEU A 162 -16.54 -4.23 1.12
N PHE A 163 -16.64 -5.33 1.85
CA PHE A 163 -17.53 -6.46 1.53
C PHE A 163 -18.68 -6.54 2.52
N HIS A 164 -19.86 -6.99 2.07
CA HIS A 164 -21.01 -7.21 2.96
C HIS A 164 -20.94 -8.57 3.71
N GLU A 165 -19.97 -9.41 3.37
CA GLU A 165 -19.74 -10.72 3.96
C GLU A 165 -18.26 -10.88 4.31
N ALA A 166 -17.98 -11.65 5.36
CA ALA A 166 -16.61 -12.03 5.70
C ALA A 166 -16.02 -12.94 4.62
N LEU A 167 -14.80 -12.61 4.17
CA LEU A 167 -14.05 -13.40 3.21
C LEU A 167 -13.44 -14.63 3.87
N GLN A 168 -13.28 -15.69 3.08
CA GLN A 168 -12.58 -16.90 3.52
C GLN A 168 -11.06 -16.73 3.37
N GLN A 169 -10.28 -17.49 4.15
CA GLN A 169 -8.81 -17.48 4.11
C GLN A 169 -8.23 -17.62 2.69
N HIS A 170 -8.84 -18.48 1.86
CA HIS A 170 -8.42 -18.66 0.48
C HIS A 170 -8.58 -17.38 -0.35
N GLN A 171 -9.75 -16.75 -0.28
CA GLN A 171 -10.07 -15.50 -0.97
C GLN A 171 -9.12 -14.36 -0.57
N ILE A 172 -8.81 -14.26 0.72
CA ILE A 172 -7.87 -13.28 1.28
C ILE A 172 -6.47 -13.51 0.71
N LYS A 173 -6.00 -14.76 0.68
CA LYS A 173 -4.72 -15.10 0.08
C LYS A 173 -4.68 -14.75 -1.41
N THR A 174 -5.73 -15.04 -2.16
CA THR A 174 -5.81 -14.69 -3.59
C THR A 174 -5.77 -13.18 -3.83
N LEU A 175 -6.39 -12.37 -2.95
CA LEU A 175 -6.28 -10.91 -3.01
C LEU A 175 -4.86 -10.41 -2.73
N PHE A 176 -4.20 -10.98 -1.72
CA PHE A 176 -2.81 -10.66 -1.41
C PHE A 176 -1.86 -11.03 -2.56
N ASP A 177 -1.97 -12.25 -3.10
CA ASP A 177 -1.13 -12.75 -4.18
C ASP A 177 -1.30 -11.93 -5.48
N ALA A 178 -2.47 -11.30 -5.67
CA ALA A 178 -2.72 -10.38 -6.79
C ALA A 178 -1.99 -9.01 -6.65
N GLY A 179 -1.55 -8.67 -5.44
CA GLY A 179 -0.73 -7.50 -5.15
C GLY A 179 -1.47 -6.15 -5.09
N PRO A 180 -0.75 -5.04 -4.84
CA PRO A 180 -1.32 -3.71 -4.59
C PRO A 180 -2.13 -3.13 -5.75
N ASN A 181 -1.84 -3.57 -6.97
CA ASN A 181 -2.47 -3.10 -8.20
C ASN A 181 -3.49 -4.13 -8.73
N CYS A 182 -4.07 -4.95 -7.86
CA CYS A 182 -5.04 -5.97 -8.23
C CYS A 182 -6.20 -5.36 -9.05
N ARG A 183 -6.22 -5.70 -10.35
CA ARG A 183 -7.33 -5.39 -11.26
C ARG A 183 -8.28 -6.57 -11.45
N LEU A 184 -7.88 -7.76 -10.98
CA LEU A 184 -8.57 -9.03 -11.20
C LEU A 184 -10.00 -9.04 -10.66
N LEU A 185 -10.28 -8.25 -9.62
CA LEU A 185 -11.64 -8.05 -9.12
C LEU A 185 -12.61 -7.51 -10.18
N PHE A 186 -12.11 -6.87 -11.23
CA PHE A 186 -12.90 -6.23 -12.27
C PHE A 186 -12.73 -6.88 -13.66
N SER A 187 -11.95 -7.96 -13.74
CA SER A 187 -11.76 -8.74 -14.97
C SER A 187 -12.63 -10.00 -14.92
N PRO A 188 -13.87 -9.98 -15.48
CA PRO A 188 -14.80 -11.11 -15.38
C PRO A 188 -14.34 -12.35 -16.14
N GLU A 189 -13.42 -12.21 -17.10
CA GLU A 189 -12.98 -13.29 -18.00
C GLU A 189 -11.87 -14.17 -17.40
N ASP A 190 -11.15 -13.65 -16.40
CA ASP A 190 -9.89 -14.26 -15.95
C ASP A 190 -10.06 -15.22 -14.75
N ASN A 191 -11.10 -15.05 -13.90
CA ASN A 191 -11.28 -15.89 -12.70
C ASN A 191 -12.72 -15.86 -12.13
N ALA A 192 -13.40 -17.02 -12.11
CA ALA A 192 -14.75 -17.16 -11.56
C ALA A 192 -14.85 -16.84 -10.06
N GLU A 193 -13.80 -17.07 -9.28
CA GLU A 193 -13.79 -16.76 -7.85
C GLU A 193 -13.75 -15.24 -7.60
N MET A 194 -13.03 -14.50 -8.43
CA MET A 194 -12.98 -13.03 -8.38
C MET A 194 -14.34 -12.42 -8.67
N LEU A 195 -15.12 -13.02 -9.58
CA LEU A 195 -16.49 -12.60 -9.86
C LEU A 195 -17.40 -12.75 -8.64
N VAL A 196 -17.27 -13.86 -7.90
CA VAL A 196 -18.02 -14.09 -6.65
C VAL A 196 -17.60 -13.10 -5.57
N MET A 197 -16.34 -12.68 -5.53
CA MET A 197 -15.92 -11.62 -4.60
C MET A 197 -16.43 -10.25 -5.04
N ASN A 198 -16.41 -9.95 -6.34
CA ASN A 198 -16.93 -8.70 -6.88
C ASN A 198 -18.41 -8.50 -6.55
N SER A 199 -19.22 -9.56 -6.65
CA SER A 199 -20.64 -9.49 -6.29
C SER A 199 -20.89 -9.19 -4.80
N LYS A 200 -19.88 -9.39 -3.94
CA LYS A 200 -19.92 -9.07 -2.51
C LYS A 200 -19.43 -7.66 -2.18
N LEU A 201 -18.87 -6.93 -3.15
CA LEU A 201 -18.37 -5.57 -2.94
C LEU A 201 -19.54 -4.62 -2.71
N VAL A 202 -19.49 -3.93 -1.57
CA VAL A 202 -20.37 -2.81 -1.24
C VAL A 202 -19.78 -1.51 -1.75
N TRP A 203 -18.47 -1.38 -1.61
CA TRP A 203 -17.72 -0.18 -1.96
C TRP A 203 -16.29 -0.57 -2.30
N CYS A 204 -15.73 0.05 -3.34
CA CYS A 204 -14.34 -0.17 -3.73
C CYS A 204 -13.68 1.12 -4.21
N PHE A 205 -12.50 1.42 -3.69
CA PHE A 205 -11.74 2.61 -4.04
C PHE A 205 -10.32 2.23 -4.47
N ALA A 206 -9.89 2.75 -5.61
CA ALA A 206 -8.50 2.73 -6.04
C ALA A 206 -7.95 4.16 -6.08
N PRO A 207 -6.74 4.42 -5.55
CA PRO A 207 -6.11 5.75 -5.66
C PRO A 207 -5.91 6.21 -7.10
N ALA A 208 -5.80 5.29 -8.06
CA ALA A 208 -5.75 5.58 -9.49
C ALA A 208 -7.07 6.12 -10.08
N ALA A 209 -8.19 5.93 -9.37
CA ALA A 209 -9.53 6.41 -9.76
C ALA A 209 -9.95 7.67 -8.98
N CYS A 210 -8.99 8.39 -8.40
CA CYS A 210 -9.21 9.69 -7.75
C CYS A 210 -8.81 10.83 -8.69
N TRP A 211 -9.73 11.77 -8.90
CA TRP A 211 -9.52 12.97 -9.70
C TRP A 211 -10.06 14.20 -8.97
N ASP A 212 -9.23 15.24 -8.84
CA ASP A 212 -9.59 16.50 -8.18
C ASP A 212 -10.19 16.32 -6.78
N GLY A 213 -9.60 15.39 -6.00
CA GLY A 213 -10.08 15.04 -4.66
C GLY A 213 -11.39 14.25 -4.62
N SER A 214 -12.01 13.94 -5.77
CA SER A 214 -13.17 13.09 -5.89
C SER A 214 -12.76 11.65 -6.18
N CYS A 215 -13.34 10.72 -5.42
CA CYS A 215 -13.07 9.29 -5.51
C CYS A 215 -14.33 8.56 -5.99
N LEU A 216 -14.23 7.94 -7.17
CA LEU A 216 -15.32 7.12 -7.72
C LEU A 216 -15.35 5.75 -7.03
N ASP A 217 -16.56 5.28 -6.71
CA ASP A 217 -16.77 3.90 -6.28
C ASP A 217 -16.69 2.96 -7.49
N LEU A 218 -15.77 2.00 -7.40
CA LEU A 218 -15.51 1.00 -8.44
C LEU A 218 -16.37 -0.26 -8.26
N ALA A 219 -17.14 -0.38 -7.18
CA ALA A 219 -18.08 -1.49 -7.03
C ALA A 219 -19.13 -1.46 -8.17
N ALA A 220 -19.62 -2.63 -8.59
CA ALA A 220 -20.56 -2.73 -9.72
C ALA A 220 -21.84 -1.90 -9.53
N THR A 221 -22.23 -1.63 -8.29
CA THR A 221 -23.40 -0.82 -7.98
C THR A 221 -23.14 0.69 -8.04
N ASN A 222 -21.87 1.13 -7.93
CA ASN A 222 -21.42 2.52 -7.92
C ASN A 222 -22.37 3.45 -7.15
N LYS A 223 -22.71 3.02 -5.93
CA LYS A 223 -23.75 3.68 -5.11
C LYS A 223 -23.18 4.79 -4.25
N PHE A 224 -21.88 4.74 -3.98
CA PHE A 224 -21.23 5.64 -3.04
C PHE A 224 -20.25 6.56 -3.76
N SER A 225 -19.98 7.71 -3.16
CA SER A 225 -18.91 8.59 -3.61
C SER A 225 -18.12 9.03 -2.38
N ALA A 226 -16.80 9.11 -2.53
CA ALA A 226 -15.92 9.51 -1.44
C ALA A 226 -15.11 10.74 -1.86
N GLN A 227 -14.65 11.51 -0.87
CA GLN A 227 -13.75 12.62 -1.08
C GLN A 227 -12.39 12.29 -0.46
N ALA A 228 -11.32 12.39 -1.25
CA ALA A 228 -9.97 12.30 -0.74
C ALA A 228 -9.59 13.62 -0.04
N LEU A 229 -9.35 13.54 1.27
CA LEU A 229 -8.84 14.66 2.07
C LEU A 229 -7.29 14.70 2.11
N ALA A 230 -6.64 13.73 1.49
CA ALA A 230 -5.19 13.60 1.47
C ALA A 230 -4.58 14.40 0.32
N ARG A 231 -3.35 14.88 0.52
CA ARG A 231 -2.52 15.37 -0.58
C ARG A 231 -2.14 14.18 -1.47
N GLN A 232 -2.81 14.07 -2.62
CA GLN A 232 -2.53 13.00 -3.57
C GLN A 232 -1.20 13.27 -4.29
N CYS A 233 -0.22 12.42 -4.04
CA CYS A 233 1.03 12.39 -4.79
C CYS A 233 0.95 11.24 -5.79
N HIS A 234 1.04 11.56 -7.09
CA HIS A 234 1.09 10.53 -8.12
C HIS A 234 2.53 10.11 -8.35
N THR A 235 2.84 8.83 -8.10
CA THR A 235 4.10 8.24 -8.53
C THR A 235 3.96 7.81 -9.99
N ARG A 236 4.83 8.32 -10.86
CA ARG A 236 4.93 7.86 -12.25
C ARG A 236 6.11 6.93 -12.40
N THR A 237 6.07 6.03 -13.38
CA THR A 237 7.22 5.15 -13.63
C THR A 237 8.40 6.01 -14.08
N ILE A 238 9.63 5.56 -13.79
CA ILE A 238 10.84 6.25 -14.29
C ILE A 238 10.80 6.42 -15.82
N LYS A 239 10.20 5.45 -16.53
CA LYS A 239 9.99 5.47 -17.98
C LYS A 239 9.10 6.62 -18.46
N ASP A 240 8.16 7.07 -17.63
CA ASP A 240 7.29 8.20 -17.94
C ASP A 240 7.91 9.52 -17.48
N VAL A 241 8.54 9.53 -16.29
CA VAL A 241 9.14 10.73 -15.70
C VAL A 241 10.29 11.26 -16.56
N ILE A 242 11.08 10.37 -17.16
CA ILE A 242 12.22 10.76 -17.99
C ILE A 242 11.80 11.67 -19.17
N ASN A 243 10.58 11.50 -19.68
CA ASN A 243 10.04 12.33 -20.75
C ASN A 243 9.85 13.79 -20.35
N GLY A 244 9.64 14.07 -19.06
CA GLY A 244 9.52 15.43 -18.53
C GLY A 244 10.85 16.19 -18.43
N ILE A 245 11.98 15.49 -18.47
CA ILE A 245 13.33 16.08 -18.40
C ILE A 245 14.07 16.03 -19.73
N GLY A 246 13.39 15.64 -20.81
CA GLY A 246 13.98 15.59 -22.14
C GLY A 246 14.14 14.18 -22.71
N GLY A 247 13.46 13.16 -22.19
CA GLY A 247 13.37 11.85 -22.83
C GLY A 247 14.55 10.92 -22.58
N VAL A 248 14.53 9.73 -23.18
CA VAL A 248 15.58 8.71 -22.95
C VAL A 248 16.99 9.17 -23.32
N GLN A 249 17.13 10.17 -24.20
CA GLN A 249 18.43 10.73 -24.58
C GLN A 249 19.18 11.43 -23.43
N VAL A 250 18.50 11.79 -22.34
CA VAL A 250 19.18 12.36 -21.15
C VAL A 250 20.15 11.37 -20.49
N LEU A 251 20.07 10.08 -20.85
CA LEU A 251 20.98 9.04 -20.37
C LEU A 251 22.27 8.98 -21.18
N PHE A 252 22.32 9.56 -22.39
CA PHE A 252 23.49 9.47 -23.27
C PHE A 252 24.77 10.08 -22.69
N PRO A 253 24.74 11.20 -21.94
CA PRO A 253 25.95 11.73 -21.30
C PRO A 253 26.60 10.76 -20.31
N LEU A 254 25.86 9.80 -19.76
CA LEU A 254 26.44 8.77 -18.88
C LEU A 254 27.48 7.91 -19.61
N LEU A 255 27.37 7.80 -20.93
CA LEU A 255 28.29 7.06 -21.79
C LEU A 255 29.64 7.80 -21.93
N GLU A 256 29.61 9.14 -21.95
CA GLU A 256 30.82 9.97 -21.98
C GLU A 256 31.54 9.98 -20.62
N CYS A 257 30.82 9.78 -19.51
CA CYS A 257 31.43 9.67 -18.18
C CYS A 257 32.23 8.37 -17.95
N VAL A 258 32.17 7.40 -18.88
CA VAL A 258 32.89 6.12 -18.78
C VAL A 258 34.37 6.25 -19.20
N GLU A 259 34.77 7.37 -19.81
CA GLU A 259 36.15 7.61 -20.31
C GLU A 259 37.22 7.79 -19.20
N GLY A 260 36.98 7.32 -17.97
CA GLY A 260 37.77 7.64 -16.78
C GLY A 260 38.77 6.60 -16.27
N GLU A 261 38.76 5.33 -16.72
CA GLU A 261 39.69 4.31 -16.23
C GLU A 261 40.31 3.49 -17.37
N GLY A 262 41.29 4.10 -18.05
CA GLY A 262 42.56 3.44 -18.40
C GLY A 262 42.61 2.25 -19.37
N GLU A 263 41.51 1.66 -19.82
CA GLU A 263 41.43 0.68 -20.91
C GLU A 263 40.06 0.85 -21.58
N GLY A 264 40.03 0.98 -22.91
CA GLY A 264 38.77 1.15 -23.66
C GLY A 264 37.77 0.03 -23.38
N PRO A 265 36.47 0.26 -23.61
CA PRO A 265 35.44 -0.74 -23.31
C PRO A 265 35.76 -2.05 -24.03
N ASP A 266 35.98 -3.12 -23.28
CA ASP A 266 36.17 -4.46 -23.84
C ASP A 266 34.84 -4.95 -24.43
N LEU A 267 34.63 -4.65 -25.71
CA LEU A 267 33.47 -5.06 -26.50
C LEU A 267 33.54 -6.54 -26.91
N SER A 268 34.56 -7.30 -26.48
CA SER A 268 34.68 -8.74 -26.72
C SER A 268 33.49 -9.54 -26.18
N VAL A 269 32.78 -9.01 -25.18
CA VAL A 269 31.53 -9.57 -24.63
C VAL A 269 30.40 -9.67 -25.68
N PHE A 270 30.40 -8.81 -26.70
CA PHE A 270 29.42 -8.81 -27.78
C PHE A 270 29.89 -9.55 -29.04
N SER A 271 31.14 -9.99 -29.08
CA SER A 271 31.68 -10.74 -30.20
C SER A 271 31.34 -12.23 -30.03
N PRO A 272 30.61 -12.86 -30.97
CA PRO A 272 30.48 -14.31 -30.98
C PRO A 272 31.86 -14.88 -31.32
N HIS A 273 32.63 -15.30 -30.31
CA HIS A 273 33.86 -16.03 -30.55
C HIS A 273 33.53 -17.34 -31.28
N PRO A 274 34.08 -17.61 -32.48
CA PRO A 274 34.05 -18.94 -33.04
C PRO A 274 35.01 -19.79 -32.21
N SER A 275 34.49 -20.50 -31.22
CA SER A 275 35.21 -21.60 -30.59
C SER A 275 35.56 -22.61 -31.69
N THR A 276 36.84 -22.72 -32.00
CA THR A 276 37.40 -23.71 -32.92
C THR A 276 36.88 -25.10 -32.53
N PRO A 277 36.11 -25.80 -33.38
CA PRO A 277 35.72 -27.16 -33.08
C PRO A 277 36.94 -28.05 -33.34
N SER A 278 37.48 -28.64 -32.28
CA SER A 278 38.33 -29.81 -32.43
C SER A 278 37.52 -30.89 -33.15
N HIS A 279 38.06 -31.35 -34.27
CA HIS A 279 37.50 -32.36 -35.16
C HIS A 279 36.87 -33.55 -34.41
N THR A 280 35.56 -33.72 -34.61
CA THR A 280 34.94 -35.03 -34.78
C THR A 280 33.73 -34.83 -35.70
N HIS A 281 33.75 -35.51 -36.84
CA HIS A 281 32.63 -35.61 -37.77
C HIS A 281 31.40 -36.19 -37.05
N GLN A 282 30.31 -35.42 -36.97
CA GLN A 282 28.98 -35.99 -37.00
C GLN A 282 27.97 -34.98 -37.57
N ASP A 283 27.30 -35.41 -38.63
CA ASP A 283 26.25 -34.70 -39.34
C ASP A 283 25.03 -34.38 -38.44
N MET A 284 24.32 -33.33 -38.86
CA MET A 284 22.92 -32.95 -38.56
C MET A 284 22.66 -31.86 -37.49
N SER A 285 22.40 -30.64 -38.00
CA SER A 285 21.42 -29.65 -37.52
C SER A 285 21.57 -29.14 -36.08
N GLU A 286 22.52 -28.23 -35.85
CA GLU A 286 22.75 -27.60 -34.54
C GLU A 286 21.99 -26.27 -34.44
N TRP A 287 20.78 -26.30 -33.88
CA TRP A 287 20.20 -25.11 -33.25
C TRP A 287 21.11 -24.77 -32.05
N ALA A 288 21.93 -23.73 -32.17
CA ALA A 288 22.78 -23.28 -31.07
C ALA A 288 21.89 -22.76 -29.94
N VAL A 289 21.70 -23.59 -28.91
CA VAL A 289 21.03 -23.19 -27.67
C VAL A 289 22.01 -22.29 -26.91
N LEU A 290 21.76 -20.99 -26.93
CA LEU A 290 22.48 -20.04 -26.06
C LEU A 290 22.19 -20.38 -24.59
N PRO A 291 23.21 -20.52 -23.73
CA PRO A 291 23.01 -20.81 -22.32
C PRO A 291 22.22 -19.69 -21.65
N SER A 292 21.30 -20.08 -20.77
CA SER A 292 20.30 -19.21 -20.15
C SER A 292 20.93 -18.07 -19.34
N SER A 293 20.33 -16.88 -19.52
CA SER A 293 20.68 -15.51 -19.14
C SER A 293 21.19 -15.15 -17.74
N SER A 294 21.37 -16.08 -16.79
CA SER A 294 21.67 -15.69 -15.40
C SER A 294 23.16 -15.46 -15.10
N LEU A 295 24.07 -16.11 -15.83
CA LEU A 295 25.53 -15.92 -15.68
C LEU A 295 26.07 -14.73 -16.50
N SER A 296 25.37 -14.34 -17.57
CA SER A 296 25.77 -13.22 -18.43
C SER A 296 25.47 -11.86 -17.81
N GLU A 297 24.38 -11.73 -17.05
CA GLU A 297 23.97 -10.44 -16.46
C GLU A 297 24.98 -9.92 -15.42
N LYS A 298 25.47 -10.76 -14.51
CA LYS A 298 26.48 -10.34 -13.51
C LYS A 298 27.81 -9.88 -14.10
N LYS A 299 28.22 -10.44 -15.24
CA LYS A 299 29.44 -9.99 -15.96
C LYS A 299 29.16 -8.71 -16.74
N LEU A 300 27.95 -8.57 -17.25
CA LEU A 300 27.51 -7.39 -18.00
C LEU A 300 27.34 -6.16 -17.10
N GLU A 301 26.99 -6.37 -15.83
CA GLU A 301 26.94 -5.33 -14.79
C GLU A 301 28.33 -4.79 -14.39
N GLN A 302 29.42 -5.54 -14.64
CA GLN A 302 30.78 -5.08 -14.38
C GLN A 302 31.29 -4.09 -15.43
N ASN A 303 30.73 -4.15 -16.64
CA ASN A 303 31.08 -3.22 -17.71
C ASN A 303 30.13 -2.01 -17.68
N PRO A 304 30.62 -0.79 -17.42
CA PRO A 304 29.78 0.40 -17.29
C PRO A 304 29.02 0.77 -18.58
N VAL A 305 29.62 0.57 -19.75
CA VAL A 305 28.94 0.75 -21.05
C VAL A 305 27.78 -0.23 -21.17
N SER A 306 28.02 -1.48 -20.82
CA SER A 306 27.01 -2.52 -20.89
C SER A 306 25.87 -2.30 -19.90
N CYS A 307 26.16 -1.85 -18.68
CA CYS A 307 25.18 -1.45 -17.69
C CYS A 307 24.29 -0.30 -18.18
N MET A 308 24.89 0.71 -18.83
CA MET A 308 24.15 1.80 -19.46
C MET A 308 23.23 1.31 -20.60
N LEU A 309 23.71 0.41 -21.46
CA LEU A 309 22.91 -0.18 -22.53
C LEU A 309 21.75 -1.02 -21.99
N LEU A 310 21.97 -1.76 -20.90
CA LEU A 310 20.92 -2.49 -20.19
C LEU A 310 19.87 -1.53 -19.59
N LEU A 311 20.32 -0.44 -18.97
CA LEU A 311 19.43 0.61 -18.47
C LEU A 311 18.59 1.19 -19.61
N LEU A 312 19.20 1.55 -20.74
CA LEU A 312 18.50 2.08 -21.91
C LEU A 312 17.50 1.05 -22.47
N ARG A 313 17.91 -0.21 -22.62
CA ARG A 313 17.01 -1.31 -23.03
C ARG A 313 15.80 -1.41 -22.09
N ASN A 314 16.03 -1.36 -20.78
CA ASN A 314 14.97 -1.39 -19.79
C ASN A 314 14.03 -0.19 -19.93
N MET A 315 14.56 1.02 -20.16
CA MET A 315 13.78 2.23 -20.36
C MET A 315 12.92 2.20 -21.63
N LEU A 316 13.36 1.48 -22.66
CA LEU A 316 12.63 1.29 -23.93
C LEU A 316 11.64 0.13 -23.89
N SER A 317 11.91 -0.90 -23.09
CA SER A 317 11.06 -2.09 -22.98
C SER A 317 9.64 -1.70 -22.54
N SER A 318 8.64 -2.13 -23.31
CA SER A 318 7.21 -1.81 -23.07
C SER A 318 6.88 -0.31 -22.95
N SER A 319 7.72 0.59 -23.49
CA SER A 319 7.46 2.04 -23.51
C SER A 319 7.50 2.59 -24.94
N PRO A 320 6.34 2.67 -25.63
CA PRO A 320 6.30 3.14 -27.02
C PRO A 320 6.73 4.61 -27.15
N VAL A 321 6.43 5.43 -26.13
CA VAL A 321 6.84 6.85 -26.10
C VAL A 321 8.36 6.97 -26.11
N ASN A 322 9.04 6.16 -25.29
CA ASN A 322 10.49 6.19 -25.20
C ASN A 322 11.15 5.68 -26.49
N GLN A 323 10.58 4.64 -27.11
CA GLN A 323 11.02 4.13 -28.42
C GLN A 323 10.87 5.18 -29.51
N GLU A 324 9.72 5.84 -29.56
CA GLU A 324 9.45 6.90 -30.54
C GLU A 324 10.39 8.09 -30.36
N GLN A 325 10.62 8.54 -29.13
CA GLN A 325 11.56 9.63 -28.85
C GLN A 325 13.00 9.27 -29.25
N LEU A 326 13.44 8.04 -28.96
CA LEU A 326 14.76 7.57 -29.37
C LEU A 326 14.94 7.64 -30.89
N ILE A 327 13.93 7.22 -31.65
CA ILE A 327 13.98 7.21 -33.12
C ILE A 327 13.91 8.64 -33.66
N LYS A 328 12.94 9.44 -33.22
CA LYS A 328 12.71 10.81 -33.72
C LYS A 328 13.88 11.74 -33.47
N ASN A 329 14.59 11.55 -32.37
CA ASN A 329 15.69 12.44 -31.97
C ASN A 329 17.06 11.92 -32.41
N ASN A 330 17.12 11.06 -33.43
CA ASN A 330 18.37 10.44 -33.93
C ASN A 330 19.17 9.70 -32.85
N GLY A 331 18.49 9.21 -31.81
CA GLY A 331 19.13 8.66 -30.63
C GLY A 331 19.99 7.44 -30.92
N ILE A 332 19.60 6.60 -31.89
CA ILE A 332 20.40 5.45 -32.33
C ILE A 332 21.72 5.91 -32.99
N ALA A 333 21.68 6.95 -33.82
CA ALA A 333 22.87 7.47 -34.48
C ALA A 333 23.84 8.13 -33.47
N ILE A 334 23.29 8.88 -32.51
CA ILE A 334 24.07 9.49 -31.43
C ILE A 334 24.70 8.39 -30.55
N LEU A 335 23.93 7.37 -30.17
CA LEU A 335 24.44 6.24 -29.40
C LEU A 335 25.57 5.52 -30.14
N GLY A 336 25.42 5.27 -31.44
CA GLY A 336 26.46 4.68 -32.28
C GLY A 336 27.73 5.53 -32.33
N ALA A 337 27.58 6.86 -32.45
CA ALA A 337 28.72 7.77 -32.43
C ALA A 337 29.44 7.78 -31.06
N LEU A 338 28.68 7.77 -29.95
CA LEU A 338 29.24 7.72 -28.60
C LEU A 338 29.95 6.40 -28.29
N LEU A 339 29.42 5.28 -28.76
CA LEU A 339 30.06 3.95 -28.59
C LEU A 339 31.27 3.75 -29.50
N SER A 340 31.43 4.57 -30.53
CA SER A 340 32.56 4.50 -31.47
C SER A 340 33.77 5.33 -31.05
N LYS A 341 33.60 6.19 -30.03
CA LYS A 341 34.71 6.87 -29.36
C LYS A 341 35.42 5.88 -28.43
#